data_AF-A0A2G5PHU5-F1
#
_entry.id   AF-A0A2G5PHU5-F1
#
_cell.length_a   1.000
_cell.length_b   1.000
_cell.length_c   1.000
_cell.angle_alpha   90.00
_cell.angle_beta   90.00
_cell.angle_gamma   90.00
#
_symmetry.space_group_name_H-M   'P 1'
#
loop_
_entity.id
_entity.type
_entity.pdbx_description
1 polymer ?
#
loop_
_entity_poly.entity_id
_entity_poly.type
_entity_poly.pdbx_seq_one_letter_code
_entity_poly.pdbx_strand_id
1 'polypeptide(L)'
;MTEQTFTPAMGRFGSGRLFDLVAMATRERLWRPLIVMYAAPRAGERIVDVGCGTGSLAVLLNRVAPDADVIGVDPDLAMLAVAAGKNGLIDWREGMGDQLVELLGPESVDTVVSSLVLHQCPMPVKQAILAAMFAALRSGGRLVIGDYGLQRNPLMRNGFRIVQFVDGKEDTQPNADGVLPDLITAAGFARVREAEVISTVSGSISIYVAEKD
;
A
#
# COMPACT_ATOMS: atom_id res chain seq x y z
N MET A 1 9.38 -26.06 -1.65
CA MET A 1 9.04 -24.67 -1.97
C MET A 1 7.60 -24.67 -2.43
N THR A 2 6.67 -24.42 -1.50
CA THR A 2 5.28 -24.12 -1.85
C THR A 2 5.27 -22.71 -2.45
N GLU A 3 4.94 -22.58 -3.73
CA GLU A 3 4.63 -21.28 -4.35
C GLU A 3 3.54 -20.62 -3.50
N GLN A 4 3.90 -19.56 -2.78
CA GLN A 4 2.90 -18.72 -2.14
C GLN A 4 2.16 -17.97 -3.25
N THR A 5 0.90 -18.34 -3.46
CA THR A 5 0.03 -17.69 -4.44
C THR A 5 -0.37 -16.32 -3.90
N PHE A 6 0.10 -15.25 -4.52
CA PHE A 6 -0.39 -13.90 -4.22
C PHE A 6 -1.66 -13.62 -5.02
N THR A 7 -2.55 -12.78 -4.47
CA THR A 7 -3.68 -12.25 -5.22
C THR A 7 -3.13 -11.20 -6.17
N PRO A 8 -3.15 -11.42 -7.50
CA PRO A 8 -2.76 -10.37 -8.42
C PRO A 8 -3.69 -9.17 -8.21
N ALA A 9 -3.20 -7.95 -8.42
CA ALA A 9 -4.04 -6.74 -8.40
C ALA A 9 -5.28 -6.84 -9.34
N MET A 10 -5.28 -7.86 -10.22
CA MET A 10 -6.44 -8.40 -10.91
C MET A 10 -6.85 -9.75 -10.31
N GLY A 11 -7.88 -9.78 -9.47
CA GLY A 11 -8.60 -11.04 -9.20
C GLY A 11 -9.03 -11.71 -10.51
N ARG A 12 -8.85 -13.04 -10.63
CA ARG A 12 -9.23 -14.03 -11.69
C ARG A 12 -9.31 -13.65 -13.20
N PHE A 13 -9.18 -12.41 -13.66
CA PHE A 13 -9.39 -12.00 -15.04
C PHE A 13 -8.41 -10.89 -15.46
N GLY A 14 -7.35 -11.29 -16.18
CA GLY A 14 -6.25 -10.43 -16.60
C GLY A 14 -6.57 -9.48 -17.76
N SER A 15 -6.47 -8.17 -17.54
CA SER A 15 -5.96 -7.19 -18.50
C SER A 15 -5.59 -5.84 -17.83
N GLY A 16 -4.48 -5.21 -18.22
CA GLY A 16 -4.03 -3.90 -17.68
C GLY A 16 -5.04 -2.75 -17.85
N ARG A 17 -6.00 -2.87 -18.77
CA ARG A 17 -7.13 -1.92 -18.91
C ARG A 17 -8.07 -1.92 -17.69
N LEU A 18 -8.16 -3.03 -16.97
CA LEU A 18 -8.98 -3.12 -15.76
C LEU A 18 -8.31 -2.42 -14.57
N PHE A 19 -6.98 -2.49 -14.46
CA PHE A 19 -6.22 -1.70 -13.48
C PHE A 19 -6.45 -0.19 -13.66
N ASP A 20 -6.42 0.29 -14.90
CA ASP A 20 -6.73 1.70 -15.20
C ASP A 20 -8.18 2.08 -14.84
N LEU A 21 -9.13 1.16 -15.00
CA LEU A 21 -10.53 1.36 -14.61
C LEU A 21 -10.70 1.37 -13.08
N VAL A 22 -10.03 0.47 -12.36
CA VAL A 22 -9.99 0.47 -10.89
C VAL A 22 -9.35 1.77 -10.39
N ALA A 23 -8.20 2.18 -10.93
CA ALA A 23 -7.54 3.44 -10.59
C ALA A 23 -8.41 4.68 -10.86
N MET A 24 -9.23 4.63 -11.91
CA MET A 24 -10.18 5.68 -12.23
C MET A 24 -11.39 5.66 -11.29
N ALA A 25 -11.87 4.48 -10.88
CA ALA A 25 -12.97 4.32 -9.93
C ALA A 25 -12.56 4.72 -8.50
N THR A 26 -11.34 4.37 -8.07
CA THR A 26 -10.76 4.78 -6.77
C THR A 26 -10.37 6.25 -6.74
N ARG A 27 -10.33 6.92 -7.91
CA ARG A 27 -9.87 8.31 -8.07
C ARG A 27 -8.51 8.55 -7.42
N GLU A 28 -7.59 7.61 -7.58
CA GLU A 28 -6.25 7.62 -6.98
C GLU A 28 -5.50 8.94 -7.12
N ARG A 29 -5.66 9.62 -8.26
CA ARG A 29 -5.03 10.93 -8.52
C ARG A 29 -5.43 12.01 -7.51
N LEU A 30 -6.58 11.87 -6.85
CA LEU A 30 -7.09 12.85 -5.90
C LEU A 30 -6.50 12.68 -4.49
N TRP A 31 -6.07 11.47 -4.12
CA TRP A 31 -5.68 11.17 -2.74
C TRP A 31 -4.28 10.56 -2.60
N ARG A 32 -3.68 9.94 -3.62
CA ARG A 32 -2.26 9.52 -3.57
C ARG A 32 -1.30 10.67 -3.23
N PRO A 33 -1.53 11.94 -3.63
CA PRO A 33 -0.72 13.07 -3.15
C PRO A 33 -0.76 13.27 -1.63
N LEU A 34 -1.83 12.84 -0.94
CA LEU A 34 -1.90 12.87 0.52
C LEU A 34 -0.93 11.86 1.13
N ILE A 35 -0.76 10.67 0.54
CA ILE A 35 0.30 9.74 0.98
C ILE A 35 1.65 10.43 0.89
N VAL A 36 1.96 11.08 -0.25
CA VAL A 36 3.24 11.76 -0.44
C VAL A 36 3.42 12.92 0.56
N MET A 37 2.35 13.68 0.83
CA MET A 37 2.36 14.76 1.82
C MET A 37 2.68 14.23 3.23
N TYR A 38 2.02 13.16 3.68
CA TYR A 38 2.28 12.56 4.99
C TYR A 38 3.60 11.79 5.05
N ALA A 39 4.03 11.22 3.92
CA ALA A 39 5.34 10.59 3.80
C ALA A 39 6.46 11.63 3.83
N ALA A 40 6.19 12.90 3.53
CA ALA A 40 7.11 14.04 3.63
C ALA A 40 8.56 13.68 3.21
N PRO A 41 8.76 13.14 1.99
CA PRO A 41 10.04 12.56 1.57
C PRO A 41 11.15 13.62 1.57
N ARG A 42 12.34 13.25 2.02
CA ARG A 42 13.51 14.15 2.10
C ARG A 42 14.68 13.59 1.29
N ALA A 43 15.56 14.48 0.87
CA ALA A 43 16.80 14.10 0.21
C ALA A 43 17.63 13.13 1.08
N GLY A 44 18.19 12.09 0.45
CA GLY A 44 19.00 11.08 1.12
C GLY A 44 18.20 10.06 1.95
N GLU A 45 16.87 10.17 2.04
CA GLU A 45 16.08 9.15 2.72
C GLU A 45 15.85 7.93 1.84
N ARG A 46 15.82 6.75 2.47
CA ARG A 46 15.38 5.52 1.84
C ARG A 46 13.90 5.27 2.08
N ILE A 47 13.14 5.14 0.99
CA ILE A 47 11.68 5.05 1.01
C ILE A 47 11.25 3.83 0.23
N VAL A 48 10.42 2.95 0.81
CA VAL A 48 9.87 1.79 0.11
C VAL A 48 8.36 1.90 -0.10
N ASP A 49 7.91 1.64 -1.32
CA ASP A 49 6.51 1.49 -1.72
C ASP A 49 6.18 -0.01 -1.85
N VAL A 50 5.46 -0.56 -0.87
CA VAL A 50 5.10 -1.99 -0.79
C VAL A 50 3.80 -2.25 -1.54
N GLY A 51 3.85 -3.18 -2.49
CA GLY A 51 2.80 -3.42 -3.48
C GLY A 51 2.69 -2.26 -4.46
N CYS A 52 3.82 -1.84 -5.03
CA CYS A 52 3.90 -0.62 -5.84
C CYS A 52 3.14 -0.70 -7.16
N GLY A 53 2.75 -1.90 -7.61
CA GLY A 53 2.12 -2.17 -8.89
C GLY A 53 2.90 -1.51 -10.04
N THR A 54 2.19 -0.74 -10.86
CA THR A 54 2.82 0.00 -11.98
C THR A 54 3.64 1.23 -11.55
N GLY A 55 3.98 1.38 -10.26
CA GLY A 55 4.93 2.37 -9.73
C GLY A 55 4.40 3.80 -9.59
N SER A 56 3.10 4.03 -9.71
CA SER A 56 2.54 5.40 -9.73
C SER A 56 2.82 6.20 -8.46
N LEU A 57 2.80 5.59 -7.27
CA LEU A 57 3.11 6.27 -6.01
C LEU A 57 4.62 6.47 -5.83
N ALA A 58 5.44 5.43 -6.03
CA ALA A 58 6.90 5.55 -6.05
C ALA A 58 7.41 6.65 -7.00
N VAL A 59 6.83 6.79 -8.20
CA VAL A 59 7.15 7.88 -9.14
C VAL A 59 6.78 9.26 -8.57
N LEU A 60 5.67 9.39 -7.86
CA LEU A 60 5.31 10.67 -7.21
C LEU A 60 6.27 11.00 -6.06
N LEU A 61 6.68 10.02 -5.26
CA LEU A 61 7.68 10.19 -4.20
C LEU A 61 9.01 10.69 -4.77
N ASN A 62 9.54 10.01 -5.79
CA ASN A 62 10.79 10.39 -6.46
C ASN A 62 10.69 11.77 -7.14
N ARG A 63 9.52 12.18 -7.64
CA ARG A 63 9.34 13.55 -8.18
C ARG A 63 9.43 14.63 -7.11
N VAL A 64 8.95 14.37 -5.89
CA VAL A 64 8.98 15.34 -4.78
C VAL A 64 10.35 15.38 -4.11
N ALA A 65 11.03 14.24 -4.01
CA ALA A 65 12.40 14.15 -3.51
C ALA A 65 13.27 13.33 -4.49
N PRO A 66 13.82 13.95 -5.55
CA PRO A 66 14.65 13.25 -6.54
C PRO A 66 15.92 12.60 -5.98
N ASP A 67 16.42 13.15 -4.87
CA ASP A 67 17.61 12.66 -4.17
C ASP A 67 17.29 11.61 -3.08
N ALA A 68 16.03 11.18 -2.97
CA ALA A 68 15.67 10.05 -2.10
C ALA A 68 15.92 8.72 -2.81
N ASP A 69 16.36 7.71 -2.06
CA ASP A 69 16.50 6.32 -2.51
C ASP A 69 15.13 5.64 -2.45
N VAL A 70 14.37 5.74 -3.54
CA VAL A 70 13.02 5.17 -3.64
C VAL A 70 13.09 3.76 -4.19
N ILE A 71 12.45 2.83 -3.49
CA ILE A 71 12.37 1.41 -3.82
C ILE A 71 10.89 1.04 -4.02
N GLY A 72 10.55 0.38 -5.12
CA GLY A 72 9.23 -0.20 -5.34
C GLY A 72 9.30 -1.73 -5.23
N VAL A 73 8.44 -2.32 -4.40
CA VAL A 73 8.36 -3.78 -4.22
C VAL A 73 6.99 -4.27 -4.67
N ASP A 74 6.96 -5.24 -5.57
CA ASP A 74 5.73 -5.90 -6.01
C ASP A 74 6.00 -7.36 -6.44
N PRO A 75 5.12 -8.32 -6.18
CA PRO A 75 5.31 -9.70 -6.65
C PRO A 75 5.00 -9.89 -8.15
N ASP A 76 4.33 -8.95 -8.81
CA ASP A 76 3.98 -9.06 -10.23
C ASP A 76 5.07 -8.43 -11.13
N LEU A 77 5.91 -9.28 -11.72
CA LEU A 77 6.95 -8.89 -12.67
C LEU A 77 6.41 -8.10 -13.88
N ALA A 78 5.17 -8.34 -14.32
CA ALA A 78 4.58 -7.59 -15.42
C ALA A 78 4.27 -6.15 -14.99
N MET A 79 3.85 -5.94 -13.73
CA MET A 79 3.65 -4.61 -13.16
C MET A 79 4.97 -3.87 -12.98
N LEU A 80 6.01 -4.56 -12.49
CA LEU A 80 7.35 -3.99 -12.35
C LEU A 80 7.95 -3.60 -13.71
N ALA A 81 7.72 -4.39 -14.76
CA ALA A 81 8.15 -4.02 -16.11
C ALA A 81 7.49 -2.71 -16.60
N VAL A 82 6.20 -2.51 -16.30
CA VAL A 82 5.50 -1.25 -16.58
C VAL A 82 6.07 -0.10 -15.72
N ALA A 83 6.37 -0.35 -14.45
CA ALA A 83 6.94 0.63 -13.53
C ALA A 83 8.33 1.11 -13.98
N ALA A 84 9.21 0.17 -14.33
CA ALA A 84 10.54 0.43 -14.87
C ALA A 84 10.50 1.27 -16.15
N GLY A 85 9.51 1.05 -17.02
CA GLY A 85 9.28 1.87 -18.21
C GLY A 85 8.90 3.32 -17.92
N LYS A 86 8.38 3.64 -16.73
CA LYS A 86 8.00 5.01 -16.32
C LYS A 86 9.15 5.78 -15.67
N ASN A 87 10.00 5.11 -14.90
CA ASN A 87 11.14 5.74 -14.24
C ASN A 87 12.25 4.72 -13.97
N GLY A 88 13.42 4.92 -14.59
CA GLY A 88 14.60 4.07 -14.42
C GLY A 88 15.50 4.44 -13.24
N LEU A 89 15.18 5.49 -12.47
CA LEU A 89 15.95 5.91 -11.30
C LEU A 89 15.49 5.24 -10.00
N ILE A 90 14.29 4.64 -10.01
CA ILE A 90 13.73 3.93 -8.86
C ILE A 90 14.21 2.48 -8.90
N ASP A 91 14.58 1.94 -7.75
CA ASP A 91 14.94 0.54 -7.62
C ASP A 91 13.68 -0.33 -7.53
N TRP A 92 13.42 -1.13 -8.55
CA TRP A 92 12.24 -1.99 -8.65
C TRP A 92 12.61 -3.43 -8.30
N ARG A 93 11.99 -3.98 -7.25
CA ARG A 93 12.31 -5.32 -6.74
C ARG A 93 11.09 -6.23 -6.75
N GLU A 94 11.29 -7.44 -7.27
CA GLU A 94 10.29 -8.51 -7.14
C GLU A 94 10.25 -9.02 -5.70
N GLY A 95 9.06 -9.10 -5.13
CA GLY A 95 8.86 -9.83 -3.89
C GLY A 95 7.56 -9.52 -3.18
N MET A 96 7.26 -10.35 -2.18
CA MET A 96 6.07 -10.22 -1.37
C MET A 96 6.26 -9.15 -0.29
N GLY A 97 5.18 -8.45 0.08
CA GLY A 97 5.24 -7.40 1.10
C GLY A 97 5.59 -7.91 2.50
N ASP A 98 5.38 -9.19 2.79
CA ASP A 98 5.78 -9.85 4.03
C ASP A 98 7.23 -10.34 4.04
N GLN A 99 7.96 -10.18 2.92
CA GLN A 99 9.38 -10.54 2.76
C GLN A 99 10.30 -9.31 2.71
N LEU A 100 9.84 -8.19 3.26
CA LEU A 100 10.53 -6.90 3.12
C LEU A 100 11.92 -6.90 3.79
N VAL A 101 12.07 -7.63 4.90
CA VAL A 101 13.34 -7.73 5.64
C VAL A 101 14.36 -8.55 4.87
N GLU A 102 13.93 -9.62 4.20
CA GLU A 102 14.78 -10.45 3.34
C GLU A 102 15.29 -9.65 2.14
N LEU A 103 14.44 -8.76 1.59
CA LEU A 103 14.78 -7.94 0.44
C LEU A 103 15.68 -6.74 0.78
N LEU A 104 15.43 -6.06 1.89
CA LEU A 104 16.05 -4.76 2.20
C LEU A 104 16.98 -4.78 3.41
N GLY A 105 16.87 -5.80 4.26
CA GLY A 105 17.46 -5.86 5.59
C GLY A 105 16.56 -5.22 6.65
N PRO A 106 16.72 -5.60 7.92
CA PRO A 106 16.00 -4.95 9.03
C PRO A 106 16.53 -3.53 9.25
N GLU A 107 15.68 -2.65 9.76
CA GLU A 107 16.02 -1.26 10.13
C GLU A 107 16.77 -0.48 9.04
N SER A 108 16.44 -0.77 7.78
CA SER A 108 17.15 -0.31 6.59
C SER A 108 16.45 0.84 5.88
N VAL A 109 15.18 1.12 6.18
CA VAL A 109 14.39 2.16 5.51
C VAL A 109 13.89 3.23 6.48
N ASP A 110 13.74 4.44 5.97
CA ASP A 110 13.31 5.61 6.74
C ASP A 110 11.80 5.80 6.69
N THR A 111 11.20 5.42 5.56
CA THR A 111 9.76 5.52 5.30
C THR A 111 9.27 4.28 4.57
N VAL A 112 8.15 3.74 5.03
CA VAL A 112 7.40 2.71 4.31
C VAL A 112 6.06 3.32 3.91
N VAL A 113 5.71 3.16 2.63
CA VAL A 113 4.38 3.48 2.13
C VAL A 113 3.72 2.25 1.53
N SER A 114 2.39 2.24 1.49
CA SER A 114 1.63 1.27 0.71
C SER A 114 0.29 1.86 0.31
N SER A 115 -0.23 1.43 -0.84
CA SER A 115 -1.44 1.99 -1.41
C SER A 115 -2.29 0.92 -2.08
N LEU A 116 -3.52 0.70 -1.57
CA LEU A 116 -4.48 -0.28 -2.10
C LEU A 116 -3.92 -1.71 -2.17
N VAL A 117 -3.35 -2.17 -1.06
CA VAL A 117 -2.75 -3.51 -0.97
C VAL A 117 -3.45 -4.33 0.11
N LEU A 118 -3.63 -3.77 1.30
CA LEU A 118 -4.04 -4.55 2.45
C LEU A 118 -5.49 -5.03 2.35
N HIS A 119 -6.41 -4.27 1.73
CA HIS A 119 -7.83 -4.65 1.66
C HIS A 119 -8.09 -6.00 0.98
N GLN A 120 -7.30 -6.37 -0.01
CA GLN A 120 -7.46 -7.64 -0.75
C GLN A 120 -6.64 -8.79 -0.14
N CYS A 121 -5.79 -8.53 0.86
CA CYS A 121 -5.00 -9.57 1.50
C CYS A 121 -5.81 -10.34 2.55
N PRO A 122 -5.62 -11.66 2.68
CA PRO A 122 -6.12 -12.42 3.83
C PRO A 122 -5.56 -11.90 5.15
N MET A 123 -6.31 -12.07 6.25
CA MET A 123 -5.95 -11.52 7.57
C MET A 123 -4.52 -11.88 8.03
N PRO A 124 -4.05 -13.14 7.93
CA PRO A 124 -2.68 -13.48 8.33
C PRO A 124 -1.63 -12.76 7.47
N VAL A 125 -1.94 -12.52 6.20
CA VAL A 125 -1.04 -11.82 5.27
C VAL A 125 -1.00 -10.32 5.58
N LYS A 126 -2.14 -9.68 5.90
CA LYS A 126 -2.15 -8.28 6.37
C LYS A 126 -1.23 -8.09 7.59
N GLN A 127 -1.32 -9.02 8.56
CA GLN A 127 -0.49 -9.01 9.76
C GLN A 127 0.99 -9.21 9.44
N ALA A 128 1.31 -10.18 8.60
CA ALA A 128 2.69 -10.46 8.19
C ALA A 128 3.32 -9.28 7.43
N ILE A 129 2.60 -8.66 6.51
CA ILE A 129 3.05 -7.46 5.79
C ILE A 129 3.34 -6.33 6.79
N LEU A 130 2.41 -6.02 7.71
CA LEU A 130 2.60 -4.95 8.69
C LEU A 130 3.79 -5.22 9.63
N ALA A 131 4.01 -6.47 10.02
CA ALA A 131 5.18 -6.87 10.81
C ALA A 131 6.49 -6.68 10.02
N ALA A 132 6.52 -7.06 8.74
CA ALA A 132 7.68 -6.86 7.88
C ALA A 132 7.97 -5.37 7.63
N MET A 133 6.94 -4.55 7.43
CA MET A 133 7.05 -3.09 7.35
C MET A 133 7.66 -2.50 8.62
N PHE A 134 7.21 -2.94 9.80
CA PHE A 134 7.75 -2.50 11.09
C PHE A 134 9.22 -2.90 11.25
N ALA A 135 9.56 -4.14 10.91
CA ALA A 135 10.92 -4.65 11.05
C ALA A 135 11.93 -4.00 10.08
N ALA A 136 11.49 -3.64 8.87
CA ALA A 136 12.32 -2.94 7.90
C ALA A 136 12.59 -1.47 8.27
N LEU A 137 11.66 -0.80 8.97
CA LEU A 137 11.82 0.58 9.39
C LEU A 137 12.91 0.74 10.46
N ARG A 138 13.72 1.80 10.35
CA ARG A 138 14.57 2.25 11.46
C ARG A 138 13.73 2.82 12.61
N SER A 139 14.29 2.89 13.82
CA SER A 139 13.72 3.72 14.91
C SER A 139 13.61 5.18 14.45
N GLY A 140 12.49 5.83 14.78
CA GLY A 140 12.08 7.12 14.26
C GLY A 140 11.56 7.10 12.82
N GLY A 141 11.45 5.92 12.20
CA GLY A 141 10.91 5.73 10.86
C GLY A 141 9.39 5.87 10.82
N ARG A 142 8.84 6.13 9.63
CA ARG A 142 7.40 6.44 9.45
C ARG A 142 6.71 5.49 8.48
N LEU A 143 5.45 5.18 8.79
CA LEU A 143 4.53 4.39 7.99
C LEU A 143 3.42 5.29 7.44
N VAL A 144 3.13 5.18 6.14
CA VAL A 144 1.97 5.83 5.53
C VAL A 144 1.22 4.85 4.62
N ILE A 145 -0.02 4.52 4.98
CA ILE A 145 -0.85 3.59 4.22
C ILE A 145 -2.08 4.32 3.69
N GLY A 146 -2.33 4.26 2.39
CA GLY A 146 -3.61 4.66 1.81
C GLY A 146 -4.40 3.45 1.34
N ASP A 147 -5.47 3.10 2.03
CA ASP A 147 -6.23 1.89 1.72
C ASP A 147 -7.73 2.07 2.02
N TYR A 148 -8.55 1.10 1.62
CA TYR A 148 -9.93 1.07 2.07
C TYR A 148 -9.98 0.89 3.59
N GLY A 149 -10.63 1.85 4.25
CA GLY A 149 -10.82 1.89 5.70
C GLY A 149 -12.25 1.55 6.11
N LEU A 150 -12.63 2.00 7.32
CA LEU A 150 -13.97 1.80 7.87
C LEU A 150 -15.06 2.40 6.97
N GLN A 151 -16.00 1.58 6.51
CA GLN A 151 -17.16 2.02 5.75
C GLN A 151 -18.25 2.49 6.73
N ARG A 152 -18.17 3.76 7.10
CA ARG A 152 -18.89 4.38 8.25
C ARG A 152 -20.40 4.54 8.07
N ASN A 153 -20.88 4.57 6.82
CA ASN A 153 -22.29 4.81 6.54
C ASN A 153 -22.83 3.84 5.46
N PRO A 154 -24.16 3.73 5.31
CA PRO A 154 -24.76 2.82 4.35
C PRO A 154 -24.34 3.10 2.90
N LEU A 155 -24.12 4.36 2.51
CA LEU A 155 -23.68 4.71 1.16
C LEU A 155 -22.29 4.16 0.86
N MET A 156 -21.35 4.36 1.79
CA MET A 156 -19.99 3.80 1.72
C MET A 156 -20.02 2.28 1.66
N ARG A 157 -20.80 1.64 2.53
CA ARG A 157 -20.95 0.17 2.54
C ARG A 157 -21.54 -0.36 1.24
N ASN A 158 -22.54 0.33 0.67
CA ASN A 158 -23.13 -0.06 -0.62
C ASN A 158 -22.13 0.10 -1.77
N GLY A 159 -21.38 1.20 -1.83
CA GLY A 159 -20.33 1.40 -2.82
C GLY A 159 -19.22 0.35 -2.72
N PHE A 160 -18.81 0.03 -1.49
CA PHE A 160 -17.75 -0.96 -1.25
C PHE A 160 -18.13 -2.37 -1.68
N ARG A 161 -19.42 -2.72 -1.80
CA ARG A 161 -19.83 -4.02 -2.36
C ARG A 161 -19.31 -4.27 -3.77
N ILE A 162 -19.03 -3.22 -4.54
CA ILE A 162 -18.38 -3.35 -5.86
C ILE A 162 -16.97 -3.94 -5.69
N VAL A 163 -16.21 -3.44 -4.72
CA VAL A 163 -14.87 -3.93 -4.37
C VAL A 163 -14.97 -5.36 -3.83
N GLN A 164 -15.90 -5.64 -2.91
CA GLN A 164 -16.09 -6.99 -2.36
C GLN A 164 -16.49 -8.03 -3.41
N PHE A 165 -17.14 -7.60 -4.50
CA PHE A 165 -17.47 -8.47 -5.62
C PHE A 165 -16.24 -8.84 -6.46
N VAL A 166 -15.30 -7.92 -6.63
CA VAL A 166 -14.08 -8.13 -7.42
C VAL A 166 -13.00 -8.84 -6.60
N ASP A 167 -12.73 -8.34 -5.40
CA ASP A 167 -11.59 -8.77 -4.56
C ASP A 167 -11.98 -9.82 -3.52
N GLY A 168 -13.26 -10.18 -3.46
CA GLY A 168 -13.79 -11.14 -2.50
C GLY A 168 -14.18 -10.50 -1.17
N LYS A 169 -15.34 -10.91 -0.65
CA LYS A 169 -15.89 -10.36 0.59
C LYS A 169 -15.07 -10.75 1.83
N GLU A 170 -14.54 -11.96 1.87
CA GLU A 170 -13.83 -12.48 3.04
C GLU A 170 -12.60 -11.62 3.40
N ASP A 171 -11.77 -11.29 2.41
CA ASP A 171 -10.53 -10.54 2.62
C ASP A 171 -10.78 -9.04 2.81
N THR A 172 -11.83 -8.50 2.19
CA THR A 172 -12.15 -7.07 2.20
C THR A 172 -13.03 -6.64 3.38
N GLN A 173 -13.86 -7.53 3.92
CA GLN A 173 -14.78 -7.21 5.02
C GLN A 173 -14.07 -6.66 6.27
N PRO A 174 -12.92 -7.20 6.71
CA PRO A 174 -12.22 -6.65 7.87
C PRO A 174 -11.79 -5.18 7.69
N ASN A 175 -11.32 -4.81 6.50
CA ASN A 175 -11.04 -3.41 6.18
C ASN A 175 -12.32 -2.57 6.25
N ALA A 176 -13.42 -3.07 5.70
CA ALA A 176 -14.70 -2.37 5.72
C ALA A 176 -15.24 -2.13 7.13
N ASP A 177 -14.86 -2.99 8.09
CA ASP A 177 -15.20 -2.88 9.50
C ASP A 177 -14.12 -2.14 10.32
N GLY A 178 -13.07 -1.63 9.68
CA GLY A 178 -12.10 -0.72 10.30
C GLY A 178 -10.91 -1.39 11.00
N VAL A 179 -10.49 -2.58 10.56
CA VAL A 179 -9.45 -3.36 11.25
C VAL A 179 -8.03 -2.73 11.25
N LEU A 180 -7.73 -1.84 10.29
CA LEU A 180 -6.34 -1.43 10.02
C LEU A 180 -5.63 -0.74 11.20
N PRO A 181 -6.22 0.25 11.92
CA PRO A 181 -5.55 0.87 13.06
C PRO A 181 -5.12 -0.14 14.14
N ASP A 182 -5.95 -1.15 14.41
CA ASP A 182 -5.66 -2.18 15.40
C ASP A 182 -4.51 -3.09 14.94
N LEU A 183 -4.49 -3.48 13.65
CA LEU A 183 -3.38 -4.28 13.10
C LEU A 183 -2.07 -3.51 13.06
N ILE A 184 -2.11 -2.22 12.69
CA ILE A 184 -0.92 -1.35 12.69
C ILE A 184 -0.37 -1.24 14.12
N THR A 185 -1.24 -1.01 15.10
CA THR A 185 -0.84 -0.97 16.52
C THR A 185 -0.28 -2.31 16.98
N ALA A 186 -0.93 -3.42 16.64
CA ALA A 186 -0.50 -4.77 17.01
C ALA A 186 0.85 -5.17 16.38
N ALA A 187 1.21 -4.61 15.23
CA ALA A 187 2.52 -4.80 14.61
C ALA A 187 3.66 -4.06 15.34
N GLY A 188 3.35 -3.19 16.30
CA GLY A 188 4.32 -2.47 17.13
C GLY A 188 4.46 -0.97 16.82
N PHE A 189 3.70 -0.46 15.84
CA PHE A 189 3.73 0.97 15.52
C PHE A 189 3.12 1.83 16.64
N ALA A 190 3.75 2.96 16.89
CA ALA A 190 3.27 4.00 17.78
C ALA A 190 2.56 5.13 17.00
N ARG A 191 1.85 6.00 17.73
CA ARG A 191 1.18 7.20 17.20
C ARG A 191 0.26 6.90 15.99
N VAL A 192 -0.34 5.71 15.97
CA VAL A 192 -1.24 5.28 14.91
C VAL A 192 -2.45 6.21 14.84
N ARG A 193 -2.68 6.83 13.68
CA ARG A 193 -3.86 7.66 13.45
C ARG A 193 -4.36 7.53 12.02
N GLU A 194 -5.67 7.61 11.86
CA GLU A 194 -6.32 7.84 10.58
C GLU A 194 -6.28 9.35 10.29
N ALA A 195 -5.35 9.75 9.43
CA ALA A 195 -5.06 11.13 9.12
C ALA A 195 -6.12 11.77 8.23
N GLU A 196 -6.63 11.02 7.26
CA GLU A 196 -7.61 11.48 6.28
C GLU A 196 -8.64 10.40 6.01
N VAL A 197 -9.87 10.82 5.72
CA VAL A 197 -10.94 9.96 5.23
C VAL A 197 -11.53 10.56 3.96
N ILE A 198 -11.29 9.90 2.84
CA ILE A 198 -11.71 10.33 1.51
C ILE A 198 -12.90 9.51 1.07
N SER A 199 -14.03 10.18 0.84
CA SER A 199 -15.21 9.54 0.25
C SER A 199 -15.00 9.34 -1.26
N THR A 200 -15.16 8.12 -1.73
CA THR A 200 -15.09 7.74 -3.14
C THR A 200 -16.40 7.10 -3.59
N VAL A 201 -16.52 6.84 -4.89
CA VAL A 201 -17.69 6.11 -5.43
C VAL A 201 -17.71 4.64 -4.97
N SER A 202 -16.55 4.10 -4.61
CA SER A 202 -16.36 2.70 -4.17
C SER A 202 -16.29 2.55 -2.65
N GLY A 203 -16.60 3.58 -1.87
CA GLY A 203 -16.56 3.54 -0.40
C GLY A 203 -15.72 4.66 0.19
N SER A 204 -14.97 4.37 1.25
CA SER A 204 -13.99 5.28 1.83
C SER A 204 -12.57 4.75 1.73
N ILE A 205 -11.67 5.59 1.20
CA ILE A 205 -10.23 5.43 1.32
C ILE A 205 -9.77 6.24 2.53
N SER A 206 -8.89 5.67 3.34
CA SER A 206 -8.33 6.32 4.51
C SER A 206 -6.82 6.37 4.38
N ILE A 207 -6.21 7.47 4.85
CA ILE A 207 -4.76 7.58 4.99
C ILE A 207 -4.41 7.34 6.44
N TYR A 208 -3.73 6.24 6.73
CA TYR A 208 -3.19 5.92 8.04
C TYR A 208 -1.74 6.36 8.11
N VAL A 209 -1.35 6.94 9.24
CA VAL A 209 0.06 7.23 9.53
C VAL A 209 0.43 6.66 10.89
N ALA A 210 1.69 6.26 11.01
CA ALA A 210 2.25 5.66 12.21
C ALA A 210 3.77 5.87 12.23
N GLU A 211 4.39 5.63 13.38
CA GLU A 211 5.83 5.76 13.56
C GLU A 211 6.38 4.54 14.30
N LYS A 212 7.64 4.20 14.05
CA LYS A 212 8.39 3.25 14.87
C LYS A 212 9.20 4.05 15.89
N ASP A 213 9.01 3.77 17.18
CA ASP A 213 9.81 4.35 18.26
C ASP A 213 11.24 3.78 18.29
#